data_AF-A0A815CRX8-F1
#
_entry.id   AF-A0A815CRX8-F1
#
_cell.length_a   1.000
_cell.length_b   1.000
_cell.length_c   1.000
_cell.angle_alpha   90.00
_cell.angle_beta   90.00
_cell.angle_gamma   90.00
#
_symmetry.space_group_name_H-M   'P 1'
#
loop_
_entity.id
_entity.type
_entity.pdbx_description
1 polymer ?
#
loop_
_entity_poly.entity_id
_entity_poly.type
_entity_poly.pdbx_seq_one_letter_code
_entity_poly.pdbx_strand_id
1 'polypeptide(L)'
;MSFVNLLYIFFLVNITYDLLDAVSGIQNRNVIEFGTLILDTIGNPLAYNGYGCWCGKGKRGNLVVDATDRCCQVHDNCYGSAEAAVEKCRPLLKAYKYKKMSNGTIQCIDPEGTCAYRTCQCDNAAVECFLRQRKASYNSDFDNWKGLCSETSIKLEDDPQRCPPVWNTTMKYLRGSLVSAHGIKYQALQTNKPGESPTKKLPSLNLPGKNDVCLLPGIQPEAVRTCSDLLEKNHEVHHLFFNIPGGFHNHTAHHLLAALGFGASSQTLKHIFEQHTKIQQPLAALDQRDNFDPEKCLGDDKYYHDYLEFFKNELISEKYQGKMEALIEDYTFNKGYLGLILAGAYHPFIHLGYALEFQSKGMAIEGLAMAAVDRINVKDVVDRLDSNFSGDGDKTALEIIELIRNDHRFDDMIVYTDARPKTPVLLQRGGGPLIAEYARMWKPDLNDARRTSILANVAAIRPNKPPRLDFFLMHATTSGLFLDIIVHSLQSKQNQLKLMKAKFATDLLYYVARGRPKLNVDYLCNEYQVSNEHLYSDAINPWLPLIEKCLTHPDEHVLKTIRALMYAEKFDTAHDTLPYLKIAQMVMDALFPVESADWVQEGIGWDEYWCTVEDLISSS
;
A
#
# COMPACT_ATOMS: atom_id res chain seq x y z
N MET A 1 -16.60 -74.02 20.10
CA MET A 1 -17.50 -73.13 19.33
C MET A 1 -16.71 -72.61 18.14
N SER A 2 -17.20 -72.88 16.92
CA SER A 2 -16.41 -72.83 15.68
C SER A 2 -16.02 -71.43 15.22
N PHE A 3 -14.89 -71.36 14.52
CA PHE A 3 -14.19 -70.19 13.97
C PHE A 3 -15.06 -69.13 13.25
N VAL A 4 -16.27 -69.47 12.82
CA VAL A 4 -17.20 -68.55 12.14
C VAL A 4 -17.79 -67.50 13.10
N ASN A 5 -17.97 -67.83 14.39
CA ASN A 5 -18.49 -66.86 15.37
C ASN A 5 -17.45 -65.84 15.87
N LEU A 6 -16.14 -66.14 15.76
CA LEU A 6 -15.10 -65.15 16.10
C LEU A 6 -14.91 -64.12 14.98
N LEU A 7 -15.09 -64.51 13.71
CA LEU A 7 -15.01 -63.58 12.57
C LEU A 7 -16.21 -62.63 12.52
N TYR A 8 -17.40 -63.07 12.92
CA TYR A 8 -18.58 -62.19 13.00
C TYR A 8 -18.48 -61.17 14.14
N ILE A 9 -17.87 -61.55 15.27
CA ILE A 9 -17.57 -60.61 16.37
C ILE A 9 -16.45 -59.64 15.96
N PHE A 10 -15.41 -60.09 15.24
CA PHE A 10 -14.37 -59.19 14.72
C PHE A 10 -14.91 -58.20 13.65
N PHE A 11 -15.82 -58.63 12.78
CA PHE A 11 -16.42 -57.74 11.78
C PHE A 11 -17.38 -56.72 12.39
N LEU A 12 -18.15 -57.09 13.41
CA LEU A 12 -19.02 -56.15 14.12
C LEU A 12 -18.24 -55.19 15.00
N VAL A 13 -17.14 -55.62 15.64
CA VAL A 13 -16.23 -54.73 16.37
C VAL A 13 -15.55 -53.74 15.41
N ASN A 14 -15.11 -54.16 14.23
CA ASN A 14 -14.50 -53.26 13.25
C ASN A 14 -15.49 -52.28 12.60
N ILE A 15 -16.74 -52.67 12.32
CA ILE A 15 -17.74 -51.72 11.82
C ILE A 15 -18.16 -50.71 12.92
N THR A 16 -18.12 -51.09 14.20
CA THR A 16 -18.31 -50.11 15.29
C THR A 16 -17.09 -49.23 15.53
N TYR A 17 -15.85 -49.69 15.27
CA TYR A 17 -14.67 -48.83 15.30
C TYR A 17 -14.66 -47.83 14.14
N ASP A 18 -15.02 -48.25 12.91
CA ASP A 18 -15.10 -47.36 11.75
C ASP A 18 -16.26 -46.35 11.82
N LEU A 19 -17.31 -46.61 12.63
CA LEU A 19 -18.41 -45.67 12.88
C LEU A 19 -18.28 -44.85 14.17
N LEU A 20 -17.36 -45.18 15.08
CA LEU A 20 -17.02 -44.35 16.24
C LEU A 20 -15.88 -43.35 15.97
N ASP A 21 -14.99 -43.61 15.00
CA ASP A 21 -13.98 -42.62 14.59
C ASP A 21 -14.56 -41.46 13.76
N ALA A 22 -15.81 -41.58 13.30
CA ALA A 22 -16.53 -40.52 12.59
C ALA A 22 -17.26 -39.52 13.53
N VAL A 23 -17.29 -39.77 14.84
CA VAL A 23 -18.05 -38.96 15.80
C VAL A 23 -17.27 -38.87 17.13
N SER A 24 -16.58 -37.74 17.35
CA SER A 24 -15.85 -37.32 18.58
C SER A 24 -14.31 -37.53 18.66
N GLY A 25 -13.56 -36.66 17.98
CA GLY A 25 -12.43 -35.89 18.54
C GLY A 25 -11.26 -36.57 19.27
N ILE A 26 -10.06 -36.21 18.78
CA ILE A 26 -8.77 -36.02 19.48
C ILE A 26 -7.79 -37.22 19.45
N GLN A 27 -6.84 -37.16 18.51
CA GLN A 27 -5.48 -37.66 18.72
C GLN A 27 -4.50 -36.47 18.76
N ASN A 28 -3.68 -36.40 19.82
CA ASN A 28 -2.61 -35.41 19.99
C ASN A 28 -1.33 -35.94 19.31
N ARG A 29 -0.68 -35.19 18.38
CA ARG A 29 0.81 -35.02 18.19
C ARG A 29 1.20 -34.50 16.78
N ASN A 30 1.74 -33.29 16.78
CA ASN A 30 2.71 -32.59 15.91
C ASN A 30 3.80 -33.30 15.08
N VAL A 31 4.45 -32.53 14.19
CA VAL A 31 5.50 -32.89 13.18
C VAL A 31 4.97 -33.77 12.05
N ILE A 32 3.95 -34.57 12.33
CA ILE A 32 3.27 -35.41 11.36
C ILE A 32 2.53 -34.54 10.33
N GLU A 33 1.81 -33.48 10.73
CA GLU A 33 1.10 -32.60 9.79
C GLU A 33 2.03 -31.88 8.81
N PHE A 34 3.21 -31.43 9.28
CA PHE A 34 4.21 -30.84 8.39
C PHE A 34 4.77 -31.89 7.42
N GLY A 35 5.04 -33.10 7.92
CA GLY A 35 5.47 -34.24 7.10
C GLY A 35 4.42 -34.66 6.06
N THR A 36 3.13 -34.67 6.42
CA THR A 36 2.02 -34.93 5.51
C THR A 36 1.88 -33.80 4.49
N LEU A 37 2.03 -32.55 4.89
CA LEU A 37 1.98 -31.41 3.99
C LEU A 37 3.10 -31.46 2.94
N ILE A 38 4.31 -31.83 3.37
CA ILE A 38 5.45 -32.09 2.49
C ILE A 38 5.15 -33.28 1.56
N LEU A 39 4.63 -34.38 2.10
CA LEU A 39 4.28 -35.57 1.32
C LEU A 39 3.25 -35.27 0.23
N ASP A 40 2.21 -34.53 0.58
CA ASP A 40 1.09 -34.17 -0.29
C ASP A 40 1.49 -33.17 -1.39
N THR A 41 2.62 -32.48 -1.24
CA THR A 41 2.97 -31.32 -2.07
C THR A 41 4.26 -31.52 -2.85
N ILE A 42 5.34 -32.00 -2.21
CA ILE A 42 6.67 -32.14 -2.83
C ILE A 42 7.19 -33.57 -2.88
N GLY A 43 6.70 -34.47 -2.04
CA GLY A 43 7.15 -35.87 -2.00
C GLY A 43 7.89 -36.18 -0.71
N ASN A 44 9.12 -36.71 -0.75
CA ASN A 44 9.75 -37.31 0.43
C ASN A 44 10.06 -36.29 1.56
N PRO A 45 9.37 -36.34 2.72
CA PRO A 45 9.63 -35.43 3.84
C PRO A 45 10.99 -35.64 4.50
N LEU A 46 11.57 -36.84 4.35
CA LEU A 46 12.87 -37.15 4.93
C LEU A 46 14.03 -36.43 4.23
N ALA A 47 13.82 -35.94 2.99
CA ALA A 47 14.84 -35.19 2.25
C ALA A 47 15.23 -33.87 2.94
N TYR A 48 14.30 -33.28 3.69
CA TYR A 48 14.51 -32.01 4.40
C TYR A 48 14.79 -32.21 5.90
N ASN A 49 14.87 -33.46 6.37
CA ASN A 49 15.22 -33.75 7.76
C ASN A 49 16.72 -34.03 7.87
N GLY A 50 17.48 -33.10 8.46
CA GLY A 50 18.94 -33.18 8.53
C GLY A 50 19.65 -32.57 7.33
N TYR A 51 18.95 -31.75 6.53
CA TYR A 51 19.54 -31.00 5.41
C TYR A 51 20.25 -29.74 5.91
N GLY A 52 21.48 -29.51 5.48
CA GLY A 52 22.22 -28.28 5.83
C GLY A 52 22.36 -28.04 7.33
N CYS A 53 22.42 -26.80 7.78
CA CYS A 53 22.66 -26.43 9.17
C CYS A 53 21.39 -26.13 9.99
N TRP A 54 20.26 -25.88 9.32
CA TRP A 54 18.99 -25.45 9.90
C TRP A 54 17.87 -26.47 9.74
N CYS A 55 17.85 -27.27 8.68
CA CYS A 55 16.76 -28.24 8.49
C CYS A 55 16.91 -29.46 9.39
N GLY A 56 16.09 -29.57 10.44
CA GLY A 56 16.07 -30.69 11.35
C GLY A 56 15.74 -30.26 12.78
N LYS A 57 16.12 -31.09 13.76
CA LYS A 57 15.83 -30.80 15.16
C LYS A 57 16.75 -29.69 15.70
N GLY A 58 16.27 -28.45 15.62
CA GLY A 58 16.96 -27.25 16.11
C GLY A 58 18.14 -26.82 15.22
N LYS A 59 18.62 -25.59 15.40
CA LYS A 59 19.77 -25.07 14.66
C LYS A 59 21.11 -25.61 15.18
N ARG A 60 22.00 -26.04 14.27
CA ARG A 60 23.36 -26.53 14.59
C ARG A 60 24.44 -25.44 14.55
N GLY A 61 24.06 -24.22 14.15
CA GLY A 61 24.92 -23.05 14.04
C GLY A 61 24.16 -21.88 13.41
N ASN A 62 24.88 -20.86 12.93
CA ASN A 62 24.26 -19.69 12.27
C ASN A 62 24.47 -19.67 10.75
N LEU A 63 25.36 -20.52 10.23
CA LEU A 63 25.59 -20.63 8.80
C LEU A 63 24.37 -21.21 8.10
N VAL A 64 24.01 -20.63 6.96
CA VAL A 64 23.02 -21.17 6.02
C VAL A 64 23.79 -21.67 4.81
N VAL A 65 23.73 -22.96 4.51
CA VAL A 65 24.60 -23.55 3.48
C VAL A 65 24.07 -23.34 2.06
N ASP A 66 22.76 -23.19 1.88
CA ASP A 66 22.13 -22.83 0.61
C ASP A 66 20.69 -22.31 0.80
N ALA A 67 19.95 -22.17 -0.31
CA ALA A 67 18.57 -21.69 -0.29
C ALA A 67 17.56 -22.68 0.32
N THR A 68 17.81 -23.99 0.25
CA THR A 68 16.96 -25.00 0.89
C THR A 68 17.15 -24.97 2.40
N ASP A 69 18.39 -24.82 2.88
CA ASP A 69 18.73 -24.67 4.29
C ASP A 69 18.12 -23.39 4.88
N ARG A 70 18.03 -22.31 4.10
CA ARG A 70 17.34 -21.10 4.57
C ARG A 70 15.84 -21.26 4.70
N CYS A 71 15.18 -22.07 3.88
CA CYS A 71 13.75 -22.35 4.07
C CYS A 71 13.48 -22.83 5.51
N CYS A 72 14.40 -23.62 6.06
CA CYS A 72 14.34 -24.11 7.43
C CYS A 72 14.70 -23.05 8.46
N GLN A 73 15.67 -22.17 8.18
CA GLN A 73 15.93 -21.01 9.05
C GLN A 73 14.70 -20.09 9.19
N VAL A 74 14.02 -19.80 8.08
CA VAL A 74 12.81 -18.98 8.07
C VAL A 74 11.67 -19.70 8.79
N HIS A 75 11.55 -21.02 8.60
CA HIS A 75 10.58 -21.86 9.30
C HIS A 75 10.79 -21.85 10.83
N ASP A 76 12.03 -22.04 11.29
CA ASP A 76 12.41 -21.96 12.71
C ASP A 76 12.09 -20.58 13.31
N ASN A 77 12.38 -19.50 12.58
CA ASN A 77 12.04 -18.13 12.99
C ASN A 77 10.52 -17.90 13.05
N CYS A 78 9.77 -18.48 12.12
CA CYS A 78 8.31 -18.44 12.10
C CYS A 78 7.72 -19.15 13.31
N TYR A 79 8.27 -20.32 13.68
CA TYR A 79 7.90 -21.02 14.92
C TYR A 79 8.20 -20.17 16.15
N GLY A 80 9.39 -19.57 16.26
CA GLY A 80 9.73 -18.66 17.35
C GLY A 80 8.76 -17.46 17.45
N SER A 81 8.32 -16.93 16.31
CA SER A 81 7.32 -15.85 16.25
C SER A 81 5.94 -16.32 16.71
N ALA A 82 5.53 -17.54 16.37
CA ALA A 82 4.28 -18.13 16.84
C ALA A 82 4.30 -18.39 18.36
N GLU A 83 5.44 -18.83 18.89
CA GLU A 83 5.68 -18.99 20.34
C GLU A 83 5.60 -17.65 21.09
N ALA A 84 6.15 -16.58 20.51
CA ALA A 84 6.09 -15.24 21.09
C ALA A 84 4.70 -14.59 21.01
N ALA A 85 3.96 -14.86 19.92
CA ALA A 85 2.67 -14.21 19.64
C ALA A 85 1.49 -14.83 20.39
N VAL A 86 1.57 -16.09 20.82
CA VAL A 86 0.46 -16.82 21.44
C VAL A 86 0.94 -17.56 22.69
N GLU A 87 0.33 -17.24 23.84
CA GLU A 87 0.69 -17.85 25.12
C GLU A 87 0.58 -19.38 25.06
N LYS A 88 1.63 -20.09 25.51
CA LYS A 88 1.73 -21.56 25.49
C LYS A 88 1.63 -22.18 24.08
N CYS A 89 1.85 -21.40 23.03
CA CYS A 89 2.03 -21.97 21.70
C CYS A 89 3.32 -22.78 21.64
N ARG A 90 3.21 -24.00 21.12
CA ARG A 90 4.34 -24.89 20.86
C ARG A 90 4.13 -25.45 19.45
N PRO A 91 4.58 -24.77 18.39
CA PRO A 91 4.34 -25.17 17.00
C PRO A 91 4.82 -26.59 16.74
N LEU A 92 5.99 -26.92 17.27
CA LEU A 92 6.54 -28.28 17.28
C LEU A 92 5.65 -29.31 17.96
N LEU A 93 4.62 -28.94 18.75
CA LEU A 93 3.66 -29.80 19.45
C LEU A 93 2.19 -29.55 19.04
N LYS A 94 1.93 -28.64 18.09
CA LYS A 94 0.59 -28.17 17.78
C LYS A 94 0.01 -28.83 16.52
N ALA A 95 -1.10 -29.56 16.71
CA ALA A 95 -1.93 -30.00 15.59
C ALA A 95 -2.71 -28.82 15.01
N TYR A 96 -2.86 -28.83 13.68
CA TYR A 96 -3.61 -27.85 12.91
C TYR A 96 -4.34 -28.54 11.75
N LYS A 97 -5.30 -27.84 11.17
CA LYS A 97 -6.10 -28.32 10.04
C LYS A 97 -5.84 -27.47 8.80
N TYR A 98 -5.79 -28.13 7.66
CA TYR A 98 -5.68 -27.49 6.36
C TYR A 98 -6.55 -28.17 5.31
N LYS A 99 -6.82 -27.47 4.22
CA LYS A 99 -7.48 -28.00 3.02
C LYS A 99 -6.64 -27.70 1.79
N LYS A 100 -6.39 -28.73 0.98
CA LYS A 100 -5.77 -28.56 -0.34
C LYS A 100 -6.82 -28.12 -1.35
N MET A 101 -6.57 -27.00 -2.02
CA MET A 101 -7.45 -26.41 -3.02
C MET A 101 -7.18 -27.04 -4.40
N SER A 102 -8.13 -26.89 -5.33
CA SER A 102 -8.04 -27.47 -6.69
C SER A 102 -6.86 -26.93 -7.51
N ASN A 103 -6.40 -25.73 -7.21
CA ASN A 103 -5.21 -25.11 -7.80
C ASN A 103 -3.88 -25.55 -7.13
N GLY A 104 -3.94 -26.50 -6.19
CA GLY A 104 -2.78 -27.03 -5.46
C GLY A 104 -2.39 -26.25 -4.21
N THR A 105 -2.97 -25.07 -3.94
CA THR A 105 -2.61 -24.26 -2.76
C THR A 105 -3.22 -24.83 -1.48
N ILE A 106 -2.54 -24.61 -0.34
CA ILE A 106 -3.01 -25.03 0.98
C ILE A 106 -3.71 -23.87 1.67
N GLN A 107 -4.91 -24.12 2.20
CA GLN A 107 -5.67 -23.20 3.02
C GLN A 107 -5.69 -23.69 4.47
N CYS A 108 -5.19 -22.88 5.41
CA CYS A 108 -5.30 -23.15 6.84
C CYS A 108 -6.71 -22.84 7.33
N ILE A 109 -7.37 -23.79 8.01
CA ILE A 109 -8.81 -23.67 8.33
C ILE A 109 -9.09 -23.38 9.81
N ASP A 110 -8.08 -23.45 10.67
CA ASP A 110 -8.23 -23.05 12.08
C ASP A 110 -8.47 -21.53 12.19
N PRO A 111 -9.11 -21.05 13.28
CA PRO A 111 -9.39 -19.62 13.44
C PRO A 111 -8.10 -18.77 13.41
N GLU A 112 -8.18 -17.63 12.74
CA GLU A 112 -7.05 -16.72 12.57
C GLU A 112 -6.50 -16.24 13.93
N GLY A 113 -5.17 -16.10 14.00
CA GLY A 113 -4.46 -15.70 15.21
C GLY A 113 -4.21 -16.82 16.22
N THR A 114 -4.84 -17.98 16.10
CA THR A 114 -4.56 -19.13 16.97
C THR A 114 -3.19 -19.76 16.71
N CYS A 115 -2.63 -20.45 17.72
CA CYS A 115 -1.39 -21.22 17.55
C CYS A 115 -1.48 -22.26 16.42
N ALA A 116 -2.64 -22.91 16.26
CA ALA A 116 -2.86 -23.89 15.18
C ALA A 116 -2.78 -23.23 13.80
N TYR A 117 -3.48 -22.11 13.62
CA TYR A 117 -3.44 -21.35 12.38
C TYR A 117 -2.04 -20.84 12.04
N ARG A 118 -1.32 -20.28 13.02
CA ARG A 118 0.07 -19.80 12.83
C ARG A 118 1.03 -20.93 12.50
N THR A 119 0.89 -22.09 13.16
CA THR A 119 1.72 -23.28 12.87
C THR A 119 1.48 -23.76 11.43
N CYS A 120 0.20 -23.85 11.02
CA CYS A 120 -0.16 -24.19 9.63
C CYS A 120 0.44 -23.23 8.60
N GLN A 121 0.41 -21.93 8.88
CA GLN A 121 0.97 -20.91 8.00
C GLN A 121 2.49 -21.06 7.86
N CYS A 122 3.21 -21.28 8.97
CA CYS A 122 4.65 -21.53 8.95
C CYS A 122 4.98 -22.77 8.12
N ASP A 123 4.27 -23.87 8.35
CA ASP A 123 4.51 -25.16 7.67
C ASP A 123 4.22 -25.06 6.17
N ASN A 124 3.11 -24.43 5.80
CA ASN A 124 2.77 -24.19 4.40
C ASN A 124 3.81 -23.30 3.70
N ALA A 125 4.27 -22.23 4.35
CA ALA A 125 5.30 -21.36 3.81
C ALA A 125 6.62 -22.11 3.58
N ALA A 126 6.99 -23.02 4.49
CA ALA A 126 8.18 -23.86 4.32
C ALA A 126 8.03 -24.85 3.14
N VAL A 127 6.86 -25.49 2.99
CA VAL A 127 6.58 -26.39 1.85
C VAL A 127 6.63 -25.65 0.52
N GLU A 128 6.04 -24.45 0.44
CA GLU A 128 6.12 -23.59 -0.74
C GLU A 128 7.56 -23.14 -1.05
N CYS A 129 8.36 -22.89 -0.03
CA CYS A 129 9.78 -22.61 -0.18
C CYS A 129 10.52 -23.82 -0.76
N PHE A 130 10.34 -25.01 -0.17
CA PHE A 130 10.94 -26.24 -0.66
C PHE A 130 10.52 -26.58 -2.10
N LEU A 131 9.24 -26.37 -2.45
CA LEU A 131 8.71 -26.53 -3.82
C LEU A 131 9.54 -25.74 -4.84
N ARG A 132 9.82 -24.47 -4.52
CA ARG A 132 10.57 -23.56 -5.41
C ARG A 132 12.03 -23.96 -5.50
N GLN A 133 12.64 -24.32 -4.37
CA GLN A 133 14.06 -24.67 -4.31
C GLN A 133 14.38 -26.06 -4.89
N ARG A 134 13.41 -26.98 -4.91
CA ARG A 134 13.58 -28.38 -5.35
C ARG A 134 14.24 -28.54 -6.73
N LYS A 135 13.98 -27.62 -7.68
CA LYS A 135 14.60 -27.64 -9.02
C LYS A 135 15.72 -26.62 -9.20
N ALA A 136 15.75 -25.58 -8.38
CA ALA A 136 16.62 -24.42 -8.58
C ALA A 136 17.92 -24.51 -7.79
N SER A 137 17.89 -25.09 -6.59
CA SER A 137 19.00 -24.95 -5.62
C SER A 137 19.15 -26.11 -4.63
N TYR A 138 18.25 -27.10 -4.64
CA TYR A 138 18.41 -28.31 -3.82
C TYR A 138 19.69 -29.07 -4.22
N ASN A 139 20.55 -29.29 -3.25
CA ASN A 139 21.82 -29.99 -3.40
C ASN A 139 21.89 -31.16 -2.42
N SER A 140 21.90 -32.38 -2.98
CA SER A 140 22.00 -33.61 -2.20
C SER A 140 23.28 -33.74 -1.37
N ASP A 141 24.32 -32.95 -1.66
CA ASP A 141 25.55 -32.93 -0.84
C ASP A 141 25.30 -32.41 0.59
N PHE A 142 24.22 -31.67 0.79
CA PHE A 142 23.79 -31.18 2.11
C PHE A 142 22.78 -32.11 2.79
N ASP A 143 22.40 -33.23 2.17
CA ASP A 143 21.56 -34.26 2.81
C ASP A 143 22.34 -34.89 3.97
N ASN A 144 21.73 -34.96 5.15
CA ASN A 144 22.39 -35.44 6.38
C ASN A 144 23.74 -34.74 6.66
N TRP A 145 23.83 -33.45 6.32
CA TRP A 145 25.06 -32.65 6.39
C TRP A 145 25.77 -32.82 7.74
N LYS A 146 27.09 -33.05 7.73
CA LYS A 146 27.92 -33.16 8.95
C LYS A 146 29.03 -32.10 9.02
N GLY A 147 29.08 -31.17 8.08
CA GLY A 147 30.08 -30.12 8.06
C GLY A 147 29.86 -29.05 9.12
N LEU A 148 30.84 -28.15 9.25
CA LEU A 148 30.82 -27.05 10.22
C LEU A 148 29.72 -26.03 9.89
N CYS A 149 28.99 -25.60 10.92
CA CYS A 149 27.89 -24.61 10.83
C CYS A 149 28.23 -23.26 11.51
N SER A 150 29.51 -22.99 11.77
CA SER A 150 30.02 -21.75 12.40
C SER A 150 30.65 -20.79 11.39
N GLU A 151 30.51 -19.47 11.61
CA GLU A 151 30.92 -18.39 10.69
C GLU A 151 32.43 -18.35 10.39
N THR A 152 32.77 -18.37 9.09
CA THR A 152 33.89 -17.60 8.52
C THR A 152 33.50 -17.16 7.12
N SER A 153 33.53 -15.85 6.91
CA SER A 153 33.26 -15.13 5.66
C SER A 153 34.02 -15.70 4.46
N ILE A 154 33.29 -16.23 3.47
CA ILE A 154 33.77 -16.27 2.09
C ILE A 154 33.21 -15.03 1.41
N LYS A 155 34.08 -14.07 1.13
CA LYS A 155 33.81 -13.00 0.16
C LYS A 155 33.62 -13.67 -1.20
N LEU A 156 32.41 -13.64 -1.72
CA LEU A 156 32.19 -13.82 -3.16
C LEU A 156 32.42 -12.46 -3.80
N GLU A 157 33.30 -12.41 -4.80
CA GLU A 157 33.50 -11.23 -5.64
C GLU A 157 32.19 -10.88 -6.35
N ASP A 158 31.79 -9.61 -6.26
CA ASP A 158 30.60 -9.06 -6.89
C ASP A 158 30.77 -9.04 -8.41
N ASP A 159 30.07 -9.94 -9.09
CA ASP A 159 29.74 -9.82 -10.51
C ASP A 159 28.45 -8.99 -10.62
N PRO A 160 28.48 -7.78 -11.22
CA PRO A 160 27.30 -6.92 -11.35
C PRO A 160 26.17 -7.51 -12.20
N GLN A 161 26.36 -8.66 -12.86
CA GLN A 161 25.30 -9.41 -13.55
C GLN A 161 24.69 -10.54 -12.72
N ARG A 162 25.26 -10.85 -11.54
CA ARG A 162 24.79 -11.96 -10.71
C ARG A 162 23.98 -11.42 -9.54
N CYS A 163 22.66 -11.58 -9.65
CA CYS A 163 21.73 -11.29 -8.56
C CYS A 163 22.25 -11.93 -7.24
N PRO A 164 22.39 -11.16 -6.15
CA PRO A 164 22.59 -11.77 -4.83
C PRO A 164 21.41 -12.71 -4.54
N PRO A 165 21.59 -13.83 -3.81
CA PRO A 165 20.51 -14.79 -3.62
C PRO A 165 19.31 -14.12 -2.95
N VAL A 166 18.23 -13.99 -3.72
CA VAL A 166 17.02 -13.30 -3.33
C VAL A 166 16.04 -14.23 -2.65
N TRP A 167 15.63 -13.79 -1.47
CA TRP A 167 14.79 -14.51 -0.53
C TRP A 167 13.32 -14.14 -0.75
N ASN A 168 12.62 -15.03 -1.43
CA ASN A 168 11.24 -14.83 -1.87
C ASN A 168 10.24 -15.05 -0.71
N THR A 169 9.88 -14.01 0.04
CA THR A 169 8.64 -13.97 0.85
C THR A 169 7.46 -13.57 -0.05
N THR A 170 6.84 -14.54 -0.72
CA THR A 170 5.62 -14.29 -1.51
C THR A 170 4.38 -14.43 -0.63
N MET A 171 3.80 -13.32 -0.19
CA MET A 171 2.39 -13.26 0.21
C MET A 171 1.53 -13.10 -1.05
N LYS A 172 0.91 -14.19 -1.51
CA LYS A 172 -0.18 -14.14 -2.48
C LYS A 172 -1.47 -13.76 -1.75
N TYR A 173 -1.89 -12.50 -1.85
CA TYR A 173 -3.29 -12.14 -1.68
C TYR A 173 -4.05 -12.64 -2.92
N LEU A 174 -4.79 -13.73 -2.78
CA LEU A 174 -5.72 -14.16 -3.81
C LEU A 174 -6.93 -13.23 -3.80
N ARG A 175 -7.10 -12.57 -4.95
CA ARG A 175 -8.35 -12.06 -5.51
C ARG A 175 -9.57 -12.85 -5.05
N GLY A 176 -10.56 -12.14 -4.52
CA GLY A 176 -11.90 -12.66 -4.36
C GLY A 176 -12.41 -13.18 -5.71
N SER A 177 -12.68 -14.49 -5.75
CA SER A 177 -13.27 -15.15 -6.91
C SER A 177 -14.67 -14.62 -7.18
N LEU A 178 -14.97 -14.42 -8.46
CA LEU A 178 -16.31 -14.34 -9.04
C LEU A 178 -17.26 -15.34 -8.36
N VAL A 179 -18.22 -14.83 -7.59
CA VAL A 179 -19.40 -15.62 -7.20
C VAL A 179 -20.48 -15.34 -8.22
N SER A 180 -20.90 -16.40 -8.91
CA SER A 180 -21.97 -16.36 -9.90
C SER A 180 -23.28 -15.85 -9.30
N ALA A 181 -23.92 -14.96 -10.05
CA ALA A 181 -25.26 -14.44 -9.89
C ALA A 181 -26.26 -15.45 -9.29
N HIS A 182 -26.95 -15.04 -8.22
CA HIS A 182 -28.36 -15.35 -8.02
C HIS A 182 -29.08 -14.07 -7.61
N GLY A 183 -30.12 -13.74 -8.37
CA GLY A 183 -30.72 -12.42 -8.44
C GLY A 183 -31.38 -11.96 -7.14
N ILE A 184 -31.07 -10.73 -6.76
CA ILE A 184 -31.91 -9.92 -5.88
C ILE A 184 -32.45 -8.78 -6.74
N LYS A 185 -33.77 -8.79 -6.98
CA LYS A 185 -34.47 -7.71 -7.67
C LYS A 185 -34.42 -6.45 -6.79
N TYR A 186 -33.77 -5.40 -7.27
CA TYR A 186 -33.87 -4.07 -6.68
C TYR A 186 -35.27 -3.52 -6.96
N GLN A 187 -36.08 -3.34 -5.91
CA GLN A 187 -37.28 -2.50 -5.98
C GLN A 187 -36.84 -1.04 -5.94
N ALA A 188 -37.23 -0.29 -6.97
CA ALA A 188 -37.12 1.16 -7.00
C ALA A 188 -37.87 1.77 -5.81
N LEU A 189 -37.15 2.44 -4.91
CA LEU A 189 -37.76 3.26 -3.87
C LEU A 189 -37.93 4.69 -4.37
N GLN A 190 -39.14 5.17 -4.10
CA GLN A 190 -39.81 6.33 -4.67
C GLN A 190 -39.13 7.65 -4.30
N THR A 191 -39.27 8.60 -5.21
CA THR A 191 -39.02 10.04 -5.04
C THR A 191 -39.66 10.58 -3.75
N ASN A 192 -38.87 11.26 -2.93
CA ASN A 192 -39.33 11.90 -1.69
C ASN A 192 -40.41 12.99 -1.95
N LYS A 193 -41.37 13.04 -1.03
CA LYS A 193 -42.40 14.09 -0.90
C LYS A 193 -41.78 15.45 -0.51
N PRO A 194 -42.41 16.59 -0.85
CA PRO A 194 -41.95 17.91 -0.44
C PRO A 194 -42.42 18.24 0.99
N GLY A 195 -41.49 18.49 1.92
CA GLY A 195 -41.87 18.95 3.27
C GLY A 195 -40.88 18.81 4.43
N GLU A 196 -39.59 18.51 4.23
CA GLU A 196 -38.60 18.47 5.33
C GLU A 196 -37.46 19.49 5.18
N SER A 197 -37.01 20.00 6.34
CA SER A 197 -36.09 21.11 6.60
C SER A 197 -34.73 21.06 5.86
N PRO A 198 -34.16 22.21 5.43
CA PRO A 198 -32.90 22.26 4.70
C PRO A 198 -31.68 22.22 5.64
N THR A 199 -31.27 21.02 6.10
CA THR A 199 -30.02 20.88 6.89
C THR A 199 -29.08 19.76 6.43
N LYS A 200 -29.37 19.10 5.30
CA LYS A 200 -28.53 18.05 4.70
C LYS A 200 -28.06 18.42 3.29
N LYS A 201 -27.07 19.31 3.13
CA LYS A 201 -26.36 19.43 1.85
C LYS A 201 -24.88 19.72 2.05
N LEU A 202 -24.12 18.65 2.24
CA LEU A 202 -22.68 18.57 2.07
C LEU A 202 -22.38 17.18 1.48
N PRO A 203 -21.42 17.05 0.53
CA PRO A 203 -20.59 18.06 -0.12
C PRO A 203 -21.24 18.63 -1.40
N SER A 204 -21.24 19.97 -1.51
CA SER A 204 -21.55 20.68 -2.76
C SER A 204 -20.27 20.99 -3.54
N LEU A 205 -20.27 20.78 -4.86
CA LEU A 205 -19.16 21.15 -5.74
C LEU A 205 -19.39 22.53 -6.36
N ASN A 206 -18.33 23.34 -6.40
CA ASN A 206 -18.29 24.58 -7.17
C ASN A 206 -17.05 24.53 -8.07
N LEU A 207 -17.24 24.45 -9.38
CA LEU A 207 -16.11 24.52 -10.30
C LEU A 207 -15.47 25.91 -10.22
N PRO A 208 -14.15 26.02 -10.00
CA PRO A 208 -13.48 27.30 -9.83
C PRO A 208 -13.54 28.14 -11.11
N GLY A 209 -13.65 29.45 -10.92
CA GLY A 209 -13.47 30.43 -11.97
C GLY A 209 -11.98 30.68 -12.24
N LYS A 210 -11.50 30.18 -13.38
CA LYS A 210 -10.30 30.61 -14.11
C LYS A 210 -8.90 30.34 -13.55
N ASN A 211 -8.67 30.08 -12.27
CA ASN A 211 -7.33 29.81 -11.74
C ASN A 211 -7.26 28.52 -10.90
N ASP A 212 -6.54 27.55 -11.45
CA ASP A 212 -5.81 26.46 -10.78
C ASP A 212 -6.41 25.05 -10.56
N VAL A 213 -5.50 24.10 -10.84
CA VAL A 213 -5.53 22.62 -10.93
C VAL A 213 -6.30 22.02 -12.13
N CYS A 214 -5.78 20.90 -12.61
CA CYS A 214 -5.87 20.34 -13.97
C CYS A 214 -7.30 19.89 -14.38
N LEU A 215 -8.21 20.85 -14.52
CA LEU A 215 -9.53 20.64 -15.10
C LEU A 215 -9.46 20.79 -16.61
N LEU A 216 -9.76 19.70 -17.33
CA LEU A 216 -9.90 19.78 -18.78
C LEU A 216 -11.12 20.62 -19.15
N PRO A 217 -11.05 21.41 -20.24
CA PRO A 217 -12.22 22.10 -20.76
C PRO A 217 -13.28 21.07 -21.22
N GLY A 218 -14.55 21.46 -21.16
CA GLY A 218 -15.65 20.62 -21.64
C GLY A 218 -16.33 19.74 -20.59
N ILE A 219 -16.03 19.92 -19.29
CA ILE A 219 -16.78 19.29 -18.20
C ILE A 219 -18.27 19.68 -18.32
N GLN A 220 -19.12 18.66 -18.42
CA GLN A 220 -20.56 18.86 -18.59
C GLN A 220 -21.24 19.22 -17.26
N PRO A 221 -22.15 20.21 -17.22
CA PRO A 221 -22.89 20.54 -15.99
C PRO A 221 -23.64 19.37 -15.36
N GLU A 222 -24.10 18.41 -16.18
CA GLU A 222 -24.73 17.19 -15.70
C GLU A 222 -23.76 16.26 -14.96
N ALA A 223 -22.52 16.13 -15.44
CA ALA A 223 -21.49 15.34 -14.79
C ALA A 223 -21.09 15.96 -13.43
N VAL A 224 -21.05 17.29 -13.34
CA VAL A 224 -20.82 18.00 -12.06
C VAL A 224 -21.91 17.69 -11.05
N ARG A 225 -23.18 17.78 -11.46
CA ARG A 225 -24.33 17.44 -10.60
C ARG A 225 -24.26 15.98 -10.15
N THR A 226 -24.02 15.06 -11.09
CA THR A 226 -23.87 13.63 -10.80
C THR A 226 -22.74 13.38 -9.80
N CYS A 227 -21.57 14.00 -10.00
CA CYS A 227 -20.45 13.87 -9.08
C CYS A 227 -20.81 14.37 -7.68
N SER A 228 -21.45 15.54 -7.58
CA SER A 228 -21.91 16.10 -6.31
C SER A 228 -22.88 15.16 -5.58
N ASP A 229 -23.88 14.62 -6.29
CA ASP A 229 -24.86 13.68 -5.72
C ASP A 229 -24.19 12.38 -5.22
N LEU A 230 -23.19 11.88 -5.95
CA LEU A 230 -22.45 10.67 -5.58
C LEU A 230 -21.51 10.91 -4.39
N LEU A 231 -20.90 12.09 -4.29
CA LEU A 231 -20.09 12.46 -3.13
C LEU A 231 -20.96 12.62 -1.87
N GLU A 232 -22.14 13.25 -2.00
CA GLU A 232 -23.13 13.34 -0.90
C GLU A 232 -23.58 11.95 -0.45
N LYS A 233 -23.88 11.07 -1.41
CA LYS A 233 -24.18 9.69 -1.09
C LYS A 233 -23.02 8.98 -0.38
N ASN A 234 -21.78 9.17 -0.85
CA ASN A 234 -20.61 8.58 -0.19
C ASN A 234 -20.48 9.05 1.25
N HIS A 235 -20.61 10.37 1.48
CA HIS A 235 -20.57 11.01 2.78
C HIS A 235 -21.62 10.46 3.75
N GLU A 236 -22.86 10.28 3.26
CA GLU A 236 -23.97 9.81 4.11
C GLU A 236 -23.89 8.33 4.46
N VAL A 237 -23.35 7.48 3.57
CA VAL A 237 -23.52 6.02 3.69
C VAL A 237 -22.24 5.25 3.97
N HIS A 238 -21.06 5.80 3.65
CA HIS A 238 -19.80 5.07 3.79
C HIS A 238 -18.88 5.73 4.82
N HIS A 239 -18.16 4.88 5.55
CA HIS A 239 -17.05 5.34 6.35
C HIS A 239 -15.90 5.80 5.44
N LEU A 240 -15.05 6.70 5.95
CA LEU A 240 -13.84 7.17 5.26
C LEU A 240 -12.72 6.12 5.23
N PHE A 241 -12.92 5.01 5.93
CA PHE A 241 -12.04 3.85 5.91
C PHE A 241 -12.88 2.65 5.49
N PHE A 242 -12.37 1.80 4.61
CA PHE A 242 -13.13 0.62 4.17
C PHE A 242 -12.89 -0.63 5.03
N ASN A 243 -12.02 -0.54 6.04
CA ASN A 243 -11.81 -1.57 7.07
C ASN A 243 -11.41 -0.92 8.40
N ILE A 244 -11.70 -1.54 9.55
CA ILE A 244 -11.37 -1.03 10.90
C ILE A 244 -11.01 -2.23 11.81
N PRO A 245 -10.04 -2.13 12.75
CA PRO A 245 -9.22 -0.95 13.11
C PRO A 245 -8.00 -0.75 12.20
N GLY A 246 -7.56 0.51 12.09
CA GLY A 246 -6.36 0.89 11.33
C GLY A 246 -6.58 0.87 9.81
N GLY A 247 -7.77 1.27 9.37
CA GLY A 247 -8.25 1.15 8.00
C GLY A 247 -7.45 1.80 6.89
N PHE A 248 -7.61 1.24 5.70
CA PHE A 248 -7.30 1.87 4.42
C PHE A 248 -8.40 2.85 4.05
N HIS A 249 -8.01 3.96 3.41
CA HIS A 249 -8.89 5.07 3.09
C HIS A 249 -9.92 4.73 2.00
N ASN A 250 -11.07 5.37 2.07
CA ASN A 250 -12.12 5.29 1.06
C ASN A 250 -11.74 6.12 -0.19
N HIS A 251 -11.37 5.39 -1.24
CA HIS A 251 -11.03 5.83 -2.61
C HIS A 251 -12.06 6.69 -3.34
N THR A 252 -13.34 6.55 -2.98
CA THR A 252 -14.47 6.94 -3.85
C THR A 252 -14.42 8.41 -4.22
N ALA A 253 -14.24 9.30 -3.24
CA ALA A 253 -14.24 10.74 -3.49
C ALA A 253 -13.06 11.18 -4.36
N HIS A 254 -11.88 10.59 -4.14
CA HIS A 254 -10.68 10.90 -4.94
C HIS A 254 -10.86 10.44 -6.39
N HIS A 255 -11.40 9.24 -6.62
CA HIS A 255 -11.63 8.73 -7.97
C HIS A 255 -12.66 9.58 -8.72
N LEU A 256 -13.81 9.88 -8.11
CA LEU A 256 -14.86 10.69 -8.72
C LEU A 256 -14.35 12.08 -9.14
N LEU A 257 -13.60 12.75 -8.27
CA LEU A 257 -13.08 14.09 -8.55
C LEU A 257 -11.93 14.08 -9.56
N ALA A 258 -11.03 13.08 -9.50
CA ALA A 258 -10.01 12.89 -10.53
C ALA A 258 -10.65 12.69 -11.92
N ALA A 259 -11.67 11.83 -11.99
CA ALA A 259 -12.36 11.50 -13.23
C ALA A 259 -13.13 12.71 -13.77
N LEU A 260 -13.85 13.44 -12.89
CA LEU A 260 -14.51 14.69 -13.26
C LEU A 260 -13.50 15.71 -13.79
N GLY A 261 -12.32 15.83 -13.18
CA GLY A 261 -11.26 16.72 -13.63
C GLY A 261 -10.74 16.39 -15.04
N PHE A 262 -10.85 15.14 -15.47
CA PHE A 262 -10.55 14.69 -16.84
C PHE A 262 -11.79 14.67 -17.77
N GLY A 263 -12.92 15.23 -17.34
CA GLY A 263 -14.11 15.36 -18.18
C GLY A 263 -14.96 14.10 -18.26
N ALA A 264 -14.88 13.19 -17.28
CA ALA A 264 -15.71 12.00 -17.23
C ALA A 264 -17.21 12.31 -17.33
N SER A 265 -17.94 11.44 -18.04
CA SER A 265 -19.40 11.54 -18.18
C SER A 265 -20.13 11.15 -16.89
N SER A 266 -21.41 11.55 -16.76
CA SER A 266 -22.30 11.07 -15.69
C SER A 266 -22.33 9.54 -15.58
N GLN A 267 -22.27 8.84 -16.73
CA GLN A 267 -22.28 7.37 -16.76
C GLN A 267 -20.99 6.79 -16.20
N THR A 268 -19.84 7.33 -16.59
CA THR A 268 -18.52 6.93 -16.07
C THR A 268 -18.45 7.14 -14.56
N LEU A 269 -18.91 8.29 -14.06
CA LEU A 269 -18.91 8.59 -12.62
C LEU A 269 -19.80 7.63 -11.81
N LYS A 270 -20.99 7.31 -12.31
CA LYS A 270 -21.87 6.30 -11.69
C LYS A 270 -21.21 4.92 -11.65
N HIS A 271 -20.56 4.53 -12.75
CA HIS A 271 -19.83 3.27 -12.81
C HIS A 271 -18.70 3.20 -11.79
N ILE A 272 -17.89 4.27 -11.67
CA ILE A 272 -16.83 4.38 -10.65
C ILE A 272 -17.42 4.18 -9.25
N PHE A 273 -18.49 4.90 -8.92
CA PHE A 273 -19.14 4.79 -7.61
C PHE A 273 -19.63 3.36 -7.33
N GLU A 274 -20.28 2.72 -8.30
CA GLU A 274 -20.74 1.33 -8.18
C GLU A 274 -19.62 0.30 -8.01
N GLN A 275 -18.42 0.55 -8.54
CA GLN A 275 -17.27 -0.34 -8.27
C GLN A 275 -16.77 -0.16 -6.85
N HIS A 276 -16.62 1.10 -6.41
CA HIS A 276 -16.10 1.41 -5.08
C HIS A 276 -17.02 0.92 -3.96
N THR A 277 -18.34 1.06 -4.10
CA THR A 277 -19.32 0.65 -3.07
C THR A 277 -19.22 -0.82 -2.66
N LYS A 278 -18.67 -1.70 -3.51
CA LYS A 278 -18.54 -3.14 -3.24
C LYS A 278 -17.61 -3.47 -2.08
N ILE A 279 -16.63 -2.59 -1.83
CA ILE A 279 -15.61 -2.79 -0.79
C ILE A 279 -15.75 -1.83 0.38
N GLN A 280 -16.61 -0.80 0.27
CA GLN A 280 -16.77 0.20 1.32
C GLN A 280 -17.52 -0.35 2.54
N GLN A 281 -17.11 0.12 3.71
CA GLN A 281 -17.81 -0.14 4.96
C GLN A 281 -18.95 0.88 5.15
N PRO A 282 -20.13 0.46 5.64
CA PRO A 282 -21.18 1.41 6.01
C PRO A 282 -20.71 2.35 7.13
N LEU A 283 -21.15 3.60 7.06
CA LEU A 283 -21.01 4.55 8.16
C LEU A 283 -21.78 4.02 9.37
N ALA A 284 -21.10 3.91 10.52
CA ALA A 284 -21.76 3.47 11.75
C ALA A 284 -22.87 4.46 12.15
N ALA A 285 -23.94 3.95 12.76
CA ALA A 285 -24.99 4.81 13.29
C ALA A 285 -24.42 5.74 14.36
N LEU A 286 -24.95 6.97 14.39
CA LEU A 286 -24.68 7.99 15.39
C LEU A 286 -25.04 7.48 16.79
N ASP A 287 -24.06 6.96 17.52
CA ASP A 287 -24.11 6.99 18.98
C ASP A 287 -23.42 8.31 19.37
N GLN A 288 -24.19 9.35 19.70
CA GLN A 288 -23.62 10.54 20.31
C GLN A 288 -22.78 10.09 21.52
N ARG A 289 -21.47 10.32 21.46
CA ARG A 289 -20.59 9.93 22.55
C ARG A 289 -20.45 11.10 23.50
N ASP A 290 -21.00 10.97 24.70
CA ASP A 290 -21.01 11.99 25.75
C ASP A 290 -19.60 12.51 26.15
N ASN A 291 -18.52 11.88 25.66
CA ASN A 291 -17.13 12.15 26.04
C ASN A 291 -16.22 12.59 24.87
N PHE A 292 -16.76 13.15 23.78
CA PHE A 292 -15.91 13.67 22.70
C PHE A 292 -15.14 14.92 23.17
N ASP A 293 -13.82 14.84 23.12
CA ASP A 293 -12.89 15.94 23.38
C ASP A 293 -11.89 15.96 22.20
N PRO A 294 -11.95 16.98 21.32
CA PRO A 294 -11.21 16.97 20.06
C PRO A 294 -9.69 16.94 20.25
N GLU A 295 -9.15 17.31 21.42
CA GLU A 295 -7.71 17.22 21.70
C GLU A 295 -7.32 15.83 22.24
N LYS A 296 -8.17 15.21 23.07
CA LYS A 296 -7.91 13.89 23.65
C LYS A 296 -8.23 12.73 22.71
N CYS A 297 -9.08 12.98 21.72
CA CYS A 297 -9.56 11.97 20.77
C CYS A 297 -8.70 11.87 19.50
N LEU A 298 -7.61 12.65 19.38
CA LEU A 298 -6.75 12.64 18.20
C LEU A 298 -6.10 11.27 17.97
N GLY A 299 -6.14 10.82 16.71
CA GLY A 299 -5.58 9.55 16.25
C GLY A 299 -6.44 8.32 16.53
N ASP A 300 -7.68 8.50 16.98
CA ASP A 300 -8.60 7.40 17.29
C ASP A 300 -9.78 7.37 16.28
N ASP A 301 -9.72 6.42 15.34
CA ASP A 301 -10.64 6.24 14.21
C ASP A 301 -12.11 6.11 14.62
N LYS A 302 -12.37 5.67 15.83
CA LYS A 302 -13.72 5.57 16.38
C LYS A 302 -14.43 6.92 16.49
N TYR A 303 -13.72 8.06 16.54
CA TYR A 303 -14.31 9.40 16.68
C TYR A 303 -14.45 10.14 15.33
N TYR A 304 -14.28 9.45 14.20
CA TYR A 304 -14.36 10.07 12.88
C TYR A 304 -15.65 10.90 12.68
N HIS A 305 -16.80 10.33 13.02
CA HIS A 305 -18.08 11.02 12.88
C HIS A 305 -18.17 12.24 13.82
N ASP A 306 -17.64 12.15 15.04
CA ASP A 306 -17.61 13.27 15.98
C ASP A 306 -16.77 14.43 15.41
N TYR A 307 -15.63 14.11 14.78
CA TYR A 307 -14.81 15.11 14.09
C TYR A 307 -15.51 15.73 12.87
N LEU A 308 -16.32 14.98 12.11
CA LEU A 308 -17.11 15.56 11.01
C LEU A 308 -18.05 16.66 11.51
N GLU A 309 -18.83 16.39 12.56
CA GLU A 309 -19.77 17.36 13.12
C GLU A 309 -19.02 18.52 13.80
N PHE A 310 -17.89 18.23 14.46
CA PHE A 310 -17.01 19.25 15.03
C PHE A 310 -16.51 20.23 13.95
N PHE A 311 -15.90 19.73 12.86
CA PHE A 311 -15.35 20.59 11.81
C PHE A 311 -16.42 21.32 11.01
N LYS A 312 -17.61 20.74 10.86
CA LYS A 312 -18.78 21.42 10.32
C LYS A 312 -19.17 22.63 11.16
N ASN A 313 -19.24 22.48 12.49
CA ASN A 313 -19.57 23.55 13.41
C ASN A 313 -18.46 24.61 13.49
N GLU A 314 -17.19 24.19 13.48
CA GLU A 314 -16.05 25.10 13.38
C GLU A 314 -16.17 25.95 12.11
N LEU A 315 -16.37 25.33 10.94
CA LEU A 315 -16.41 26.05 9.67
C LEU A 315 -17.46 27.18 9.65
N ILE A 316 -18.64 26.95 10.23
CA ILE A 316 -19.74 27.95 10.26
C ILE A 316 -19.66 28.93 11.43
N SER A 317 -18.74 28.73 12.38
CA SER A 317 -18.57 29.60 13.54
C SER A 317 -18.24 31.05 13.15
N GLU A 318 -18.43 31.98 14.09
CA GLU A 318 -18.06 33.39 13.92
C GLU A 318 -16.58 33.59 13.56
N LYS A 319 -15.70 32.66 13.97
CA LYS A 319 -14.27 32.70 13.69
C LYS A 319 -13.97 32.53 12.21
N TYR A 320 -14.60 31.56 11.54
CA TYR A 320 -14.27 31.22 10.15
C TYR A 320 -15.32 31.67 9.13
N GLN A 321 -16.57 31.89 9.54
CA GLN A 321 -17.65 32.43 8.70
C GLN A 321 -17.81 31.69 7.36
N GLY A 322 -17.61 30.38 7.38
CA GLY A 322 -17.70 29.51 6.21
C GLY A 322 -16.50 29.57 5.26
N LYS A 323 -15.36 30.19 5.63
CA LYS A 323 -14.13 30.26 4.84
C LYS A 323 -13.25 29.03 5.12
N MET A 324 -13.24 28.07 4.20
CA MET A 324 -12.53 26.80 4.39
C MET A 324 -11.01 26.95 4.41
N GLU A 325 -10.46 27.89 3.64
CA GLU A 325 -9.02 28.16 3.56
C GLU A 325 -8.48 28.62 4.91
N ALA A 326 -9.23 29.51 5.58
CA ALA A 326 -8.88 30.00 6.92
C ALA A 326 -8.96 28.88 7.97
N LEU A 327 -9.94 27.97 7.85
CA LEU A 327 -10.05 26.80 8.73
C LEU A 327 -8.86 25.84 8.52
N ILE A 328 -8.55 25.52 7.27
CA ILE A 328 -7.43 24.63 6.90
C ILE A 328 -6.11 25.21 7.41
N GLU A 329 -5.85 26.51 7.19
CA GLU A 329 -4.61 27.16 7.66
C GLU A 329 -4.52 27.17 9.19
N ASP A 330 -5.59 27.51 9.92
CA ASP A 330 -5.56 27.54 11.39
C ASP A 330 -5.29 26.16 11.98
N TYR A 331 -5.98 25.11 11.52
CA TYR A 331 -5.75 23.77 12.05
C TYR A 331 -4.36 23.24 11.71
N THR A 332 -3.92 23.46 10.47
CA THR A 332 -2.60 23.01 10.00
C THR A 332 -1.48 23.60 10.86
N PHE A 333 -1.49 24.91 11.11
CA PHE A 333 -0.33 25.60 11.70
C PHE A 333 -0.51 26.04 13.16
N ASN A 334 -1.74 26.34 13.60
CA ASN A 334 -2.00 26.80 14.96
C ASN A 334 -2.53 25.68 15.88
N LYS A 335 -3.13 24.62 15.32
CA LYS A 335 -3.59 23.44 16.07
C LYS A 335 -2.69 22.21 15.92
N GLY A 336 -1.58 22.33 15.19
CA GLY A 336 -0.57 21.27 15.09
C GLY A 336 -0.92 20.13 14.11
N TYR A 337 -1.78 20.39 13.12
CA TYR A 337 -2.19 19.36 12.15
C TYR A 337 -1.21 19.20 10.99
N LEU A 338 -0.12 19.98 10.90
CA LEU A 338 0.83 19.90 9.77
C LEU A 338 1.36 18.48 9.51
N GLY A 339 1.76 17.76 10.56
CA GLY A 339 2.14 16.35 10.43
C GLY A 339 0.96 15.43 10.16
N LEU A 340 -0.22 15.74 10.70
CA LEU A 340 -1.42 14.91 10.54
C LEU A 340 -1.97 14.95 9.12
N ILE A 341 -1.94 16.11 8.45
CA ILE A 341 -2.42 16.21 7.08
C ILE A 341 -1.51 15.45 6.10
N LEU A 342 -0.22 15.32 6.41
CA LEU A 342 0.78 14.61 5.61
C LEU A 342 0.88 13.11 5.93
N ALA A 343 0.21 12.67 7.00
CA ALA A 343 0.17 11.28 7.43
C ALA A 343 -0.66 10.40 6.49
N GLY A 344 -0.72 9.10 6.79
CA GLY A 344 -1.60 8.16 6.08
C GLY A 344 -1.37 8.16 4.57
N ALA A 345 -0.13 8.17 4.09
CA ALA A 345 0.20 8.30 2.67
C ALA A 345 -0.44 9.53 1.98
N TYR A 346 -0.46 10.67 2.68
CA TYR A 346 -0.99 11.96 2.19
C TYR A 346 -2.49 12.00 1.92
N HIS A 347 -3.28 11.01 2.33
CA HIS A 347 -4.72 11.02 2.03
C HIS A 347 -5.44 12.27 2.53
N PRO A 348 -5.20 12.78 3.76
CA PRO A 348 -5.83 14.02 4.19
C PRO A 348 -5.36 15.21 3.34
N PHE A 349 -4.07 15.31 3.03
CA PHE A 349 -3.52 16.36 2.15
C PHE A 349 -4.14 16.34 0.76
N ILE A 350 -4.26 15.16 0.14
CA ILE A 350 -4.92 14.97 -1.17
C ILE A 350 -6.39 15.37 -1.09
N HIS A 351 -7.07 14.97 -0.01
CA HIS A 351 -8.48 15.25 0.20
C HIS A 351 -8.75 16.76 0.37
N LEU A 352 -7.91 17.47 1.13
CA LEU A 352 -7.93 18.93 1.25
C LEU A 352 -7.57 19.62 -0.07
N GLY A 353 -6.64 19.06 -0.84
CA GLY A 353 -6.31 19.54 -2.18
C GLY A 353 -7.51 19.53 -3.11
N TYR A 354 -8.27 18.43 -3.13
CA TYR A 354 -9.53 18.34 -3.84
C TYR A 354 -10.59 19.31 -3.31
N ALA A 355 -10.64 19.54 -2.00
CA ALA A 355 -11.54 20.52 -1.40
C ALA A 355 -11.29 21.93 -1.96
N LEU A 356 -10.02 22.35 -2.06
CA LEU A 356 -9.65 23.63 -2.64
C LEU A 356 -9.89 23.67 -4.15
N GLU A 357 -9.51 22.61 -4.87
CA GLU A 357 -9.67 22.52 -6.33
C GLU A 357 -11.14 22.62 -6.75
N PHE A 358 -12.04 21.93 -6.07
CA PHE A 358 -13.47 21.90 -6.39
C PHE A 358 -14.32 22.79 -5.47
N GLN A 359 -13.67 23.67 -4.70
CA GLN A 359 -14.29 24.62 -3.78
C GLN A 359 -15.38 23.96 -2.90
N SER A 360 -15.06 22.77 -2.38
CA SER A 360 -15.98 21.89 -1.67
C SER A 360 -15.73 21.91 -0.17
N LYS A 361 -16.62 22.60 0.55
CA LYS A 361 -16.58 22.68 2.01
C LYS A 361 -16.72 21.32 2.71
N GLY A 362 -17.53 20.42 2.14
CA GLY A 362 -17.70 19.08 2.70
C GLY A 362 -16.42 18.26 2.62
N MET A 363 -15.71 18.33 1.49
CA MET A 363 -14.37 17.74 1.36
C MET A 363 -13.38 18.36 2.35
N ALA A 364 -13.43 19.67 2.60
CA ALA A 364 -12.55 20.29 3.59
C ALA A 364 -12.79 19.74 5.02
N ILE A 365 -14.07 19.55 5.38
CA ILE A 365 -14.49 18.95 6.65
C ILE A 365 -14.02 17.49 6.74
N GLU A 366 -14.26 16.70 5.70
CA GLU A 366 -13.83 15.30 5.62
C GLU A 366 -12.31 15.17 5.70
N GLY A 367 -11.55 16.03 5.01
CA GLY A 367 -10.08 16.02 5.02
C GLY A 367 -9.50 16.36 6.39
N LEU A 368 -10.07 17.32 7.11
CA LEU A 368 -9.64 17.66 8.48
C LEU A 368 -10.05 16.56 9.48
N ALA A 369 -11.24 16.00 9.33
CA ALA A 369 -11.68 14.86 10.14
C ALA A 369 -10.79 13.63 9.89
N MET A 370 -10.41 13.37 8.64
CA MET A 370 -9.44 12.34 8.25
C MET A 370 -8.13 12.55 9.00
N ALA A 371 -7.54 13.74 8.90
CA ALA A 371 -6.28 14.07 9.57
C ALA A 371 -6.36 13.88 11.10
N ALA A 372 -7.51 14.22 11.70
CA ALA A 372 -7.71 14.10 13.14
C ALA A 372 -7.72 12.64 13.63
N VAL A 373 -8.10 11.69 12.79
CA VAL A 373 -8.23 10.27 13.18
C VAL A 373 -7.21 9.33 12.53
N ASP A 374 -6.41 9.82 11.58
CA ASP A 374 -5.38 9.03 10.91
C ASP A 374 -4.18 8.74 11.83
N ARG A 375 -3.34 7.81 11.42
CA ARG A 375 -2.12 7.41 12.12
C ARG A 375 -1.11 8.56 12.10
N ILE A 376 -0.51 8.83 13.26
CA ILE A 376 0.41 9.96 13.49
C ILE A 376 1.85 9.67 13.00
N ASN A 377 2.00 8.91 11.91
CA ASN A 377 3.26 8.27 11.52
C ASN A 377 4.33 9.20 10.92
N VAL A 378 3.99 10.43 10.54
CA VAL A 378 4.96 11.41 9.99
C VAL A 378 5.21 12.60 10.91
N LYS A 379 4.46 12.69 12.02
CA LYS A 379 4.50 13.84 12.93
C LYS A 379 5.88 14.05 13.54
N ASP A 380 6.60 12.97 13.89
CA ASP A 380 7.96 13.06 14.45
C ASP A 380 8.93 13.79 13.50
N VAL A 381 8.88 13.52 12.19
CA VAL A 381 9.75 14.19 11.22
C VAL A 381 9.38 15.66 11.08
N VAL A 382 8.09 15.95 10.99
CA VAL A 382 7.58 17.32 10.79
C VAL A 382 7.85 18.19 12.02
N ASP A 383 7.58 17.70 13.23
CA ASP A 383 7.83 18.42 14.48
C ASP A 383 9.32 18.77 14.65
N ARG A 384 10.24 17.93 14.14
CA ARG A 384 11.69 18.19 14.19
C ARG A 384 12.15 19.33 13.28
N LEU A 385 11.32 19.75 12.34
CA LEU A 385 11.59 20.90 11.49
C LEU A 385 11.17 22.23 12.14
N ASP A 386 10.23 22.20 13.10
CA ASP A 386 9.65 23.39 13.74
C ASP A 386 10.66 24.29 14.46
N SER A 387 11.81 23.76 14.89
CA SER A 387 12.80 24.56 15.62
C SER A 387 13.64 25.49 14.73
N ASN A 388 13.69 25.30 13.40
CA ASN A 388 14.51 26.10 12.47
C ASN A 388 13.99 25.99 11.01
N PHE A 389 12.76 26.43 10.73
CA PHE A 389 12.28 26.61 9.34
C PHE A 389 12.91 27.88 8.71
N SER A 390 14.21 27.85 8.45
CA SER A 390 14.91 28.87 7.65
C SER A 390 14.79 28.53 6.16
N GLY A 391 14.78 29.54 5.28
CA GLY A 391 14.85 29.36 3.81
C GLY A 391 16.29 29.38 3.28
N ASP A 392 17.26 29.07 4.14
CA ASP A 392 18.70 29.27 3.94
C ASP A 392 19.42 28.08 3.28
N GLY A 393 18.68 27.01 2.97
CA GLY A 393 19.21 25.88 2.22
C GLY A 393 19.79 26.32 0.87
N ASP A 394 20.81 25.60 0.42
CA ASP A 394 21.55 25.89 -0.81
C ASP A 394 21.42 24.78 -1.87
N LYS A 395 20.73 23.67 -1.56
CA LYS A 395 20.64 22.49 -2.43
C LYS A 395 19.27 22.32 -3.07
N THR A 396 19.28 21.78 -4.29
CA THR A 396 18.10 21.25 -4.97
C THR A 396 17.71 19.90 -4.36
N ALA A 397 16.47 19.49 -4.60
CA ALA A 397 15.97 18.19 -4.16
C ALA A 397 16.72 17.01 -4.78
N LEU A 398 17.13 17.13 -6.05
CA LEU A 398 17.89 16.08 -6.73
C LEU A 398 19.27 15.87 -6.09
N GLU A 399 19.98 16.96 -5.76
CA GLU A 399 21.24 16.89 -5.02
C GLU A 399 21.05 16.21 -3.66
N ILE A 400 19.95 16.51 -2.95
CA ILE A 400 19.64 15.89 -1.66
C ILE A 400 19.34 14.39 -1.80
N ILE A 401 18.55 14.00 -2.80
CA ILE A 401 18.30 12.59 -3.10
C ILE A 401 19.63 11.85 -3.32
N GLU A 402 20.53 12.42 -4.12
CA GLU A 402 21.83 11.80 -4.39
C GLU A 402 22.72 11.74 -3.13
N LEU A 403 22.69 12.76 -2.28
CA LEU A 403 23.39 12.71 -0.98
C LEU A 403 22.84 11.60 -0.07
N ILE A 404 21.52 11.44 0.03
CA ILE A 404 20.87 10.40 0.85
C ILE A 404 21.21 9.00 0.32
N ARG A 405 21.23 8.82 -1.00
CA ARG A 405 21.58 7.53 -1.63
C ARG A 405 22.98 7.07 -1.28
N ASN A 406 23.92 8.01 -1.16
CA ASN A 406 25.31 7.73 -0.84
C ASN A 406 25.62 7.80 0.68
N ASP A 407 24.61 8.03 1.53
CA ASP A 407 24.80 8.11 2.98
C ASP A 407 24.63 6.73 3.64
N HIS A 408 25.77 6.15 4.04
CA HIS A 408 25.85 4.86 4.71
C HIS A 408 25.17 4.82 6.09
N ARG A 409 24.84 5.97 6.70
CA ARG A 409 24.08 6.01 7.96
C ARG A 409 22.70 5.36 7.84
N PHE A 410 22.15 5.25 6.62
CA PHE A 410 20.86 4.60 6.38
C PHE A 410 20.94 3.09 6.10
N ASP A 411 22.12 2.51 5.85
CA ASP A 411 22.27 1.14 5.31
C ASP A 411 21.69 0.08 6.26
N ASP A 412 21.98 0.16 7.56
CA ASP A 412 21.44 -0.75 8.58
C ASP A 412 20.16 -0.23 9.24
N MET A 413 19.73 0.99 8.89
CA MET A 413 18.60 1.64 9.52
C MET A 413 17.27 1.07 9.02
N ILE A 414 17.20 0.71 7.74
CA ILE A 414 16.04 0.04 7.14
C ILE A 414 16.48 -0.97 6.10
N VAL A 415 16.05 -2.22 6.24
CA VAL A 415 16.42 -3.33 5.36
C VAL A 415 15.21 -3.96 4.67
N TYR A 416 15.46 -4.73 3.61
CA TYR A 416 14.41 -5.36 2.80
C TYR A 416 13.46 -6.23 3.63
N THR A 417 13.99 -6.97 4.62
CA THR A 417 13.23 -7.92 5.46
C THR A 417 12.42 -7.26 6.58
N ASP A 418 12.55 -5.95 6.79
CA ASP A 418 11.78 -5.26 7.83
C ASP A 418 10.26 -5.29 7.56
N ALA A 419 9.49 -5.34 8.64
CA ALA A 419 8.03 -5.34 8.60
C ALA A 419 7.47 -4.12 7.87
N ARG A 420 6.29 -4.28 7.25
CA ARG A 420 5.57 -3.22 6.55
C ARG A 420 4.47 -2.61 7.43
N PRO A 421 4.14 -1.32 7.23
CA PRO A 421 4.88 -0.33 6.45
C PRO A 421 6.26 -0.06 7.07
N LYS A 422 7.26 0.31 6.26
CA LYS A 422 8.65 0.47 6.70
C LYS A 422 8.94 1.82 7.39
N THR A 423 8.07 2.82 7.23
CA THR A 423 8.25 4.15 7.82
C THR A 423 8.31 4.15 9.35
N PRO A 424 7.46 3.41 10.11
CA PRO A 424 7.58 3.36 11.57
C PRO A 424 8.88 2.71 12.04
N VAL A 425 9.37 1.69 11.33
CA VAL A 425 10.66 1.03 11.63
C VAL A 425 11.81 2.01 11.49
N LEU A 426 11.84 2.74 10.37
CA LEU A 426 12.84 3.78 10.11
C LEU A 426 12.85 4.86 11.20
N LEU A 427 11.67 5.33 11.61
CA LEU A 427 11.55 6.33 12.67
C LEU A 427 11.98 5.80 14.04
N GLN A 428 11.56 4.58 14.40
CA GLN A 428 11.94 3.94 15.66
C GLN A 428 13.46 3.76 15.78
N ARG A 429 14.15 3.54 14.65
CA ARG A 429 15.61 3.38 14.58
C ARG A 429 16.37 4.71 14.40
N GLY A 430 15.70 5.85 14.51
CA GLY A 430 16.36 7.16 14.51
C GLY A 430 16.54 7.80 13.13
N GLY A 431 15.77 7.40 12.12
CA GLY A 431 15.81 8.01 10.79
C GLY A 431 15.25 9.43 10.73
N GLY A 432 14.34 9.78 11.65
CA GLY A 432 13.70 11.11 11.69
C GLY A 432 14.71 12.28 11.76
N PRO A 433 15.67 12.28 12.71
CA PRO A 433 16.74 13.27 12.76
C PRO A 433 17.56 13.40 11.47
N LEU A 434 17.92 12.29 10.81
CA LEU A 434 18.70 12.31 9.56
C LEU A 434 17.89 12.89 8.40
N ILE A 435 16.63 12.48 8.27
CA ILE A 435 15.72 13.04 7.25
C ILE A 435 15.57 14.55 7.46
N ALA A 436 15.39 15.00 8.71
CA ALA A 436 15.29 16.42 9.03
C ALA A 436 16.59 17.18 8.74
N GLU A 437 17.76 16.57 8.93
CA GLU A 437 19.06 17.14 8.54
C GLU A 437 19.09 17.46 7.03
N TYR A 438 18.75 16.48 6.19
CA TYR A 438 18.70 16.66 4.74
C TYR A 438 17.62 17.65 4.28
N ALA A 439 16.42 17.58 4.86
CA ALA A 439 15.34 18.51 4.55
C ALA A 439 15.69 19.98 4.86
N ARG A 440 16.60 20.25 5.80
CA ARG A 440 17.08 21.62 6.09
C ARG A 440 18.01 22.16 5.02
N MET A 441 18.79 21.30 4.33
CA MET A 441 19.69 21.70 3.24
C MET A 441 18.95 22.18 1.99
N TRP A 442 17.67 21.80 1.87
CA TRP A 442 16.86 22.13 0.70
C TRP A 442 16.54 23.61 0.62
N LYS A 443 16.78 24.18 -0.57
CA LYS A 443 16.33 25.50 -0.97
C LYS A 443 14.89 25.41 -1.52
N PRO A 444 13.86 25.83 -0.77
CA PRO A 444 12.49 25.52 -1.16
C PRO A 444 12.07 26.25 -2.43
N ASP A 445 11.61 25.47 -3.41
CA ASP A 445 11.09 25.94 -4.69
C ASP A 445 9.93 25.02 -5.14
N LEU A 446 8.86 25.61 -5.70
CA LEU A 446 7.67 24.85 -6.07
C LEU A 446 7.90 23.95 -7.30
N ASN A 447 8.71 24.39 -8.29
CA ASN A 447 9.06 23.53 -9.41
C ASN A 447 9.90 22.34 -8.94
N ASP A 448 10.88 22.60 -8.08
CA ASP A 448 11.74 21.57 -7.52
C ASP A 448 10.94 20.55 -6.68
N ALA A 449 10.00 21.02 -5.85
CA ALA A 449 9.11 20.15 -5.08
C ALA A 449 8.20 19.28 -5.96
N ARG A 450 7.65 19.84 -7.06
CA ARG A 450 6.88 19.08 -8.06
C ARG A 450 7.73 17.99 -8.70
N ARG A 451 8.93 18.33 -9.17
CA ARG A 451 9.86 17.38 -9.79
C ARG A 451 10.23 16.26 -8.82
N THR A 452 10.54 16.59 -7.56
CA THR A 452 10.85 15.61 -6.50
C THR A 452 9.77 14.56 -6.35
N SER A 453 8.51 15.01 -6.26
CA SER A 453 7.35 14.14 -6.11
C SER A 453 7.20 13.16 -7.29
N ILE A 454 7.75 13.50 -8.46
CA ILE A 454 7.69 12.70 -9.70
C ILE A 454 8.91 11.81 -9.89
N LEU A 455 10.10 12.29 -9.53
CA LEU A 455 11.37 11.57 -9.67
C LEU A 455 11.30 10.16 -9.07
N ALA A 456 10.54 10.01 -7.98
CA ALA A 456 10.35 8.72 -7.33
C ALA A 456 9.64 7.66 -8.21
N ASN A 457 8.88 8.06 -9.25
CA ASN A 457 8.38 7.11 -10.28
C ASN A 457 9.42 6.76 -11.33
N VAL A 458 10.42 7.62 -11.58
CA VAL A 458 11.49 7.34 -12.55
C VAL A 458 12.38 6.19 -12.06
N ALA A 459 12.38 5.95 -10.75
CA ALA A 459 12.98 4.77 -10.14
C ALA A 459 12.28 3.43 -10.48
N ALA A 460 11.10 3.46 -11.13
CA ALA A 460 10.30 2.28 -11.42
C ALA A 460 10.87 1.39 -12.53
N ILE A 461 11.97 1.78 -13.19
CA ILE A 461 12.57 1.01 -14.28
C ILE A 461 13.95 0.52 -13.91
N ARG A 462 14.28 -0.68 -14.39
CA ARG A 462 15.63 -1.23 -14.40
C ARG A 462 15.89 -1.86 -15.76
N PRO A 463 17.15 -1.83 -16.25
CA PRO A 463 17.52 -2.52 -17.48
C PRO A 463 17.03 -3.98 -17.46
N ASN A 464 16.44 -4.42 -18.58
CA ASN A 464 15.90 -5.77 -18.80
C ASN A 464 14.76 -6.20 -17.86
N LYS A 465 14.18 -5.30 -17.06
CA LYS A 465 13.04 -5.60 -16.20
C LYS A 465 11.78 -4.84 -16.67
N PRO A 466 10.59 -5.42 -16.52
CA PRO A 466 9.36 -4.67 -16.70
C PRO A 466 9.28 -3.54 -15.64
N PRO A 467 8.63 -2.40 -15.94
CA PRO A 467 8.43 -1.36 -14.96
C PRO A 467 7.68 -1.85 -13.72
N ARG A 468 8.06 -1.31 -12.56
CA ARG A 468 7.48 -1.62 -11.24
C ARG A 468 7.33 -0.34 -10.42
N LEU A 469 6.10 0.13 -10.29
CA LEU A 469 5.77 1.39 -9.61
C LEU A 469 5.54 1.16 -8.12
N ASP A 470 6.06 2.03 -7.28
CA ASP A 470 5.95 1.90 -5.83
C ASP A 470 4.69 2.60 -5.29
N PHE A 471 3.95 1.89 -4.42
CA PHE A 471 2.72 2.37 -3.83
C PHE A 471 2.90 3.69 -3.07
N PHE A 472 3.94 3.82 -2.23
CA PHE A 472 4.12 5.01 -1.40
C PHE A 472 4.71 6.18 -2.19
N LEU A 473 5.61 5.90 -3.14
CA LEU A 473 6.19 6.94 -3.98
C LEU A 473 5.17 7.56 -4.93
N MET A 474 4.23 6.77 -5.47
CA MET A 474 3.12 7.32 -6.22
C MET A 474 2.22 8.22 -5.36
N HIS A 475 2.04 7.93 -4.06
CA HIS A 475 1.31 8.85 -3.18
C HIS A 475 2.03 10.20 -3.01
N ALA A 476 3.37 10.21 -3.00
CA ALA A 476 4.14 11.46 -3.06
C ALA A 476 3.83 12.23 -4.36
N THR A 477 3.73 11.53 -5.49
CA THR A 477 3.38 12.10 -6.80
C THR A 477 1.97 12.67 -6.85
N THR A 478 0.98 11.88 -6.45
CA THR A 478 -0.44 12.25 -6.52
C THR A 478 -0.77 13.36 -5.52
N SER A 479 -0.10 13.41 -4.37
CA SER A 479 -0.17 14.57 -3.46
C SER A 479 0.53 15.81 -4.02
N GLY A 480 1.60 15.64 -4.80
CA GLY A 480 2.31 16.73 -5.47
C GLY A 480 1.42 17.58 -6.38
N LEU A 481 0.36 17.00 -6.96
CA LEU A 481 -0.67 17.72 -7.74
C LEU A 481 -1.29 18.89 -6.97
N PHE A 482 -1.45 18.75 -5.65
CA PHE A 482 -2.15 19.72 -4.80
C PHE A 482 -1.24 20.67 -4.07
N LEU A 483 0.09 20.52 -4.20
CA LEU A 483 1.04 21.35 -3.46
C LEU A 483 0.85 22.84 -3.79
N ASP A 484 0.73 23.18 -5.07
CA ASP A 484 0.53 24.55 -5.52
C ASP A 484 -0.74 25.18 -4.97
N ILE A 485 -1.90 24.54 -5.15
CA ILE A 485 -3.17 25.13 -4.71
C ILE A 485 -3.22 25.29 -3.19
N ILE A 486 -2.69 24.32 -2.44
CA ILE A 486 -2.66 24.43 -0.98
C ILE A 486 -1.70 25.54 -0.57
N VAL A 487 -0.47 25.60 -1.10
CA VAL A 487 0.49 26.66 -0.77
C VAL A 487 -0.09 28.04 -1.10
N HIS A 488 -0.68 28.24 -2.28
CA HIS A 488 -1.25 29.53 -2.66
C HIS A 488 -2.52 29.89 -1.88
N SER A 489 -3.20 28.90 -1.26
CA SER A 489 -4.36 29.17 -0.39
C SER A 489 -3.97 29.73 0.98
N LEU A 490 -2.71 29.55 1.40
CA LEU A 490 -2.20 30.04 2.69
C LEU A 490 -1.89 31.54 2.64
N GLN A 491 -2.35 32.27 3.65
CA GLN A 491 -2.14 33.71 3.78
C GLN A 491 -0.70 34.06 4.19
N SER A 492 -0.09 33.22 5.04
CA SER A 492 1.26 33.47 5.56
C SER A 492 2.34 32.85 4.68
N LYS A 493 3.27 33.68 4.19
CA LYS A 493 4.50 33.20 3.50
C LYS A 493 5.33 32.24 4.36
N GLN A 494 5.29 32.42 5.69
CA GLN A 494 5.97 31.49 6.59
C GLN A 494 5.27 30.13 6.61
N ASN A 495 3.94 30.10 6.59
CA ASN A 495 3.17 28.86 6.52
C ASN A 495 3.36 28.15 5.18
N GLN A 496 3.44 28.90 4.07
CA GLN A 496 3.82 28.39 2.76
C GLN A 496 5.16 27.65 2.81
N LEU A 497 6.19 28.29 3.37
CA LEU A 497 7.52 27.70 3.54
C LEU A 497 7.50 26.46 4.43
N LYS A 498 6.81 26.52 5.57
CA LYS A 498 6.66 25.40 6.51
C LYS A 498 6.02 24.19 5.82
N LEU A 499 4.95 24.40 5.06
CA LEU A 499 4.28 23.31 4.34
C LEU A 499 5.21 22.66 3.31
N MET A 500 5.88 23.47 2.49
CA MET A 500 6.79 22.95 1.47
C MET A 500 7.89 22.10 2.10
N LYS A 501 8.52 22.59 3.19
CA LYS A 501 9.56 21.84 3.89
C LYS A 501 9.03 20.57 4.57
N ALA A 502 7.86 20.62 5.20
CA ALA A 502 7.24 19.46 5.82
C ALA A 502 6.86 18.38 4.78
N LYS A 503 6.28 18.79 3.65
CA LYS A 503 5.96 17.88 2.54
C LYS A 503 7.23 17.26 1.96
N PHE A 504 8.26 18.07 1.70
CA PHE A 504 9.54 17.58 1.19
C PHE A 504 10.21 16.58 2.14
N ALA A 505 10.23 16.85 3.44
CA ALA A 505 10.76 15.91 4.42
C ALA A 505 9.95 14.60 4.49
N THR A 506 8.64 14.68 4.27
CA THR A 506 7.78 13.48 4.20
C THR A 506 8.06 12.69 2.91
N ASP A 507 8.34 13.36 1.78
CA ASP A 507 8.74 12.70 0.54
C ASP A 507 10.08 11.96 0.72
N LEU A 508 11.04 12.58 1.40
CA LEU A 508 12.31 11.94 1.78
C LEU A 508 12.10 10.75 2.71
N LEU A 509 11.18 10.85 3.69
CA LEU A 509 10.84 9.74 4.58
C LEU A 509 10.35 8.52 3.79
N TYR A 510 9.40 8.72 2.86
CA TYR A 510 8.95 7.63 2.01
C TYR A 510 10.09 7.12 1.14
N TYR A 511 10.84 8.00 0.46
CA TYR A 511 11.97 7.63 -0.39
C TYR A 511 13.00 6.72 0.31
N VAL A 512 13.42 7.08 1.52
CA VAL A 512 14.34 6.26 2.33
C VAL A 512 13.67 4.95 2.74
N ALA A 513 12.41 5.00 3.20
CA ALA A 513 11.66 3.81 3.57
C ALA A 513 11.31 2.88 2.40
N ARG A 514 11.63 3.25 1.15
CA ARG A 514 11.52 2.40 -0.05
C ARG A 514 12.88 1.89 -0.55
N GLY A 515 13.95 2.10 0.21
CA GLY A 515 15.29 1.58 -0.10
C GLY A 515 16.13 2.53 -0.95
N ARG A 516 15.82 3.83 -0.94
CA ARG A 516 16.58 4.87 -1.68
C ARG A 516 16.81 4.51 -3.16
N PRO A 517 15.74 4.21 -3.92
CA PRO A 517 15.88 3.64 -5.25
C PRO A 517 16.64 4.57 -6.21
N LYS A 518 17.45 3.96 -7.09
CA LYS A 518 18.19 4.65 -8.13
C LYS A 518 17.26 5.26 -9.17
N LEU A 519 17.51 6.52 -9.50
CA LEU A 519 16.83 7.21 -10.61
C LEU A 519 17.51 6.80 -11.92
N ASN A 520 16.79 6.12 -12.81
CA ASN A 520 17.31 5.65 -14.10
C ASN A 520 16.82 6.54 -15.25
N VAL A 521 17.05 7.86 -15.15
CA VAL A 521 16.57 8.86 -16.12
C VAL A 521 17.09 8.59 -17.53
N ASP A 522 18.38 8.30 -17.68
CA ASP A 522 18.98 8.03 -19.00
C ASP A 522 18.36 6.80 -19.67
N TYR A 523 18.15 5.73 -18.90
CA TYR A 523 17.48 4.53 -19.40
C TYR A 523 16.04 4.85 -19.82
N LEU A 524 15.30 5.63 -19.02
CA LEU A 524 13.95 6.05 -19.38
C LEU A 524 13.94 6.82 -20.70
N CYS A 525 14.84 7.79 -20.85
CA CYS A 525 14.88 8.66 -22.02
C CYS A 525 15.31 7.91 -23.28
N ASN A 526 16.39 7.13 -23.19
CA ASN A 526 17.12 6.65 -24.37
C ASN A 526 16.85 5.17 -24.71
N GLU A 527 16.51 4.34 -23.73
CA GLU A 527 16.49 2.87 -23.91
C GLU A 527 15.09 2.28 -23.72
N TYR A 528 14.32 2.77 -22.75
CA TYR A 528 12.97 2.28 -22.49
C TYR A 528 12.05 2.49 -23.70
N GLN A 529 11.46 1.39 -24.16
CA GLN A 529 10.51 1.37 -25.26
C GLN A 529 9.08 1.29 -24.69
N VAL A 530 8.29 2.31 -24.99
CA VAL A 530 6.87 2.35 -24.65
C VAL A 530 6.11 1.34 -25.51
N SER A 531 5.11 0.66 -24.95
CA SER A 531 4.26 -0.24 -25.74
C SER A 531 3.56 0.50 -26.87
N ASN A 532 3.43 -0.15 -28.03
CA ASN A 532 2.69 0.40 -29.18
C ASN A 532 1.24 0.80 -28.82
N GLU A 533 0.63 0.16 -27.82
CA GLU A 533 -0.72 0.47 -27.35
C GLU A 533 -0.84 1.85 -26.67
N HIS A 534 0.27 2.37 -26.13
CA HIS A 534 0.30 3.61 -25.34
C HIS A 534 1.19 4.69 -25.97
N LEU A 535 1.88 4.38 -27.07
CA LEU A 535 2.80 5.30 -27.74
C LEU A 535 2.08 6.51 -28.37
N TYR A 536 0.91 6.28 -28.96
CA TYR A 536 0.06 7.29 -29.63
C TYR A 536 0.84 8.24 -30.56
N SER A 537 1.83 7.73 -31.31
CA SER A 537 2.74 8.53 -32.14
C SER A 537 2.05 9.40 -33.18
N ASP A 538 0.86 8.98 -33.65
CA ASP A 538 0.11 9.66 -34.71
C ASP A 538 -0.89 10.69 -34.13
N ALA A 539 -1.01 10.79 -32.81
CA ALA A 539 -1.92 11.74 -32.17
C ALA A 539 -1.32 13.16 -32.12
N ILE A 540 -2.12 14.16 -32.50
CA ILE A 540 -1.73 15.58 -32.38
C ILE A 540 -1.41 15.94 -30.92
N ASN A 541 -2.16 15.38 -29.98
CA ASN A 541 -1.89 15.48 -28.56
C ASN A 541 -1.97 14.07 -27.93
N PRO A 542 -0.82 13.42 -27.66
CA PRO A 542 -0.76 12.09 -27.08
C PRO A 542 -1.40 11.95 -25.69
N TRP A 543 -1.57 13.05 -24.94
CA TRP A 543 -2.27 13.01 -23.65
C TRP A 543 -3.75 12.67 -23.78
N LEU A 544 -4.42 13.09 -24.85
CA LEU A 544 -5.86 12.87 -24.99
C LEU A 544 -6.25 11.39 -25.07
N PRO A 545 -5.67 10.55 -25.96
CA PRO A 545 -5.96 9.12 -25.96
C PRO A 545 -5.49 8.42 -24.69
N LEU A 546 -4.39 8.89 -24.07
CA LEU A 546 -3.93 8.37 -22.77
C LEU A 546 -4.97 8.60 -21.67
N ILE A 547 -5.59 9.78 -21.64
CA ILE A 547 -6.64 10.17 -20.70
C ILE A 547 -7.91 9.35 -20.92
N GLU A 548 -8.34 9.20 -22.18
CA GLU A 548 -9.48 8.36 -22.54
C GLU A 548 -9.27 6.93 -22.05
N LYS A 549 -8.07 6.38 -22.26
CA LYS A 549 -7.70 5.04 -21.79
C LYS A 549 -7.68 4.96 -20.27
N CYS A 550 -7.04 5.90 -19.57
CA CYS A 550 -6.90 5.85 -18.10
C CYS A 550 -8.24 5.98 -17.37
N LEU A 551 -9.23 6.69 -17.94
CA LEU A 551 -10.59 6.79 -17.39
C LEU A 551 -11.34 5.44 -17.34
N THR A 552 -10.87 4.43 -18.08
CA THR A 552 -11.43 3.07 -18.05
C THR A 552 -10.77 2.16 -17.01
N HIS A 553 -9.68 2.62 -16.39
CA HIS A 553 -8.93 1.81 -15.43
C HIS A 553 -9.65 1.75 -14.08
N PRO A 554 -9.78 0.56 -13.45
CA PRO A 554 -10.53 0.42 -12.19
C PRO A 554 -9.80 1.01 -10.97
N ASP A 555 -8.46 1.04 -11.01
CA ASP A 555 -7.62 1.60 -9.95
C ASP A 555 -7.47 3.12 -10.11
N GLU A 556 -7.98 3.86 -9.12
CA GLU A 556 -7.95 5.32 -9.06
C GLU A 556 -6.54 5.92 -9.01
N HIS A 557 -5.55 5.17 -8.52
CA HIS A 557 -4.19 5.66 -8.40
C HIS A 557 -3.57 5.91 -9.78
N VAL A 558 -3.95 5.11 -10.79
CA VAL A 558 -3.51 5.32 -12.18
C VAL A 558 -3.96 6.69 -12.65
N LEU A 559 -5.26 6.95 -12.59
CA LEU A 559 -5.85 8.22 -13.02
C LEU A 559 -5.24 9.43 -12.27
N LYS A 560 -5.09 9.32 -10.95
CA LYS A 560 -4.45 10.35 -10.11
C LYS A 560 -3.00 10.61 -10.54
N THR A 561 -2.24 9.55 -10.85
CA THR A 561 -0.83 9.65 -11.27
C THR A 561 -0.71 10.33 -12.62
N ILE A 562 -1.52 9.92 -13.61
CA ILE A 562 -1.56 10.55 -14.94
C ILE A 562 -1.91 12.04 -14.82
N ARG A 563 -2.86 12.38 -13.95
CA ARG A 563 -3.25 13.78 -13.67
C ARG A 563 -2.13 14.61 -13.05
N ALA A 564 -1.39 14.04 -12.11
CA ALA A 564 -0.22 14.68 -11.51
C ALA A 564 0.91 14.92 -12.52
N LEU A 565 1.19 13.94 -13.38
CA LEU A 565 2.24 14.03 -14.41
C LEU A 565 1.89 15.09 -15.47
N MET A 566 0.65 15.08 -15.98
CA MET A 566 0.18 16.08 -16.94
C MET A 566 0.20 17.49 -16.35
N TYR A 567 -0.19 17.63 -15.08
CA TYR A 567 -0.11 18.92 -14.38
C TYR A 567 1.34 19.38 -14.27
N ALA A 568 2.27 18.52 -13.86
CA ALA A 568 3.66 18.91 -13.70
C ALA A 568 4.32 19.32 -15.02
N GLU A 569 4.04 18.63 -16.13
CA GLU A 569 4.54 18.99 -17.46
C GLU A 569 4.11 20.42 -17.86
N LYS A 570 2.87 20.82 -17.52
CA LYS A 570 2.36 22.17 -17.82
C LYS A 570 3.19 23.29 -17.18
N PHE A 571 3.76 23.05 -16.00
CA PHE A 571 4.52 24.07 -15.25
C PHE A 571 6.03 23.92 -15.41
N ASP A 572 6.51 22.80 -15.93
CA ASP A 572 7.92 22.58 -16.21
C ASP A 572 8.29 23.14 -17.60
N THR A 573 8.51 24.46 -17.64
CA THR A 573 8.81 25.19 -18.89
C THR A 573 10.27 25.08 -19.35
N ALA A 574 11.14 24.42 -18.56
CA ALA A 574 12.50 24.12 -18.96
C ALA A 574 12.51 22.78 -19.71
N HIS A 575 12.71 22.79 -21.03
CA HIS A 575 12.65 21.63 -21.93
C HIS A 575 13.70 20.50 -21.68
N ASP A 576 14.46 20.54 -20.58
CA ASP A 576 15.62 19.66 -20.33
C ASP A 576 15.49 18.73 -19.09
N THR A 577 14.30 18.57 -18.48
CA THR A 577 14.21 18.03 -17.11
C THR A 577 13.70 16.59 -16.99
N LEU A 578 12.45 16.28 -17.36
CA LEU A 578 11.87 14.94 -17.23
C LEU A 578 10.88 14.62 -18.36
N PRO A 579 10.88 13.38 -18.91
CA PRO A 579 9.96 13.01 -19.98
C PRO A 579 8.58 12.63 -19.42
N TYR A 580 7.80 13.61 -18.93
CA TYR A 580 6.53 13.39 -18.22
C TYR A 580 5.54 12.51 -18.97
N LEU A 581 5.31 12.78 -20.27
CA LEU A 581 4.48 11.92 -21.12
C LEU A 581 5.01 10.48 -21.16
N LYS A 582 6.33 10.28 -21.28
CA LYS A 582 6.94 8.94 -21.31
C LYS A 582 6.80 8.23 -19.97
N ILE A 583 6.91 8.95 -18.84
CA ILE A 583 6.61 8.42 -17.50
C ILE A 583 5.14 8.00 -17.43
N ALA A 584 4.22 8.81 -17.95
CA ALA A 584 2.80 8.50 -17.96
C ALA A 584 2.50 7.25 -18.79
N GLN A 585 3.12 7.11 -19.96
CA GLN A 585 3.02 5.92 -20.81
C GLN A 585 3.59 4.67 -20.13
N MET A 586 4.74 4.80 -19.45
CA MET A 586 5.32 3.72 -18.63
C MET A 586 4.38 3.31 -17.48
N VAL A 587 3.66 4.25 -16.87
CA VAL A 587 2.63 3.95 -15.87
C VAL A 587 1.52 3.09 -16.48
N MET A 588 1.08 3.41 -17.70
CA MET A 588 0.08 2.62 -18.41
C MET A 588 0.61 1.23 -18.76
N ASP A 589 1.83 1.12 -19.30
CA ASP A 589 2.49 -0.15 -19.63
C ASP A 589 2.54 -1.08 -18.41
N ALA A 590 2.84 -0.53 -17.23
CA ALA A 590 2.94 -1.27 -15.98
C ALA A 590 1.59 -1.77 -15.44
N LEU A 591 0.51 -1.01 -15.64
CA LEU A 591 -0.74 -1.20 -14.88
C LEU A 591 -1.95 -1.62 -15.73
N PHE A 592 -1.94 -1.40 -17.05
CA PHE A 592 -3.04 -1.84 -17.92
C PHE A 592 -3.18 -3.35 -18.13
N PRO A 593 -2.15 -4.18 -17.89
CA PRO A 593 -2.34 -5.60 -17.64
C PRO A 593 -3.08 -5.79 -16.30
N VAL A 594 -4.34 -5.37 -16.20
CA VAL A 594 -5.12 -5.24 -14.95
C VAL A 594 -5.09 -6.54 -14.12
N GLU A 595 -5.05 -7.68 -14.80
CA GLU A 595 -4.98 -9.00 -14.16
C GLU A 595 -3.60 -9.38 -13.60
N SER A 596 -2.55 -8.59 -13.80
CA SER A 596 -1.22 -8.83 -13.22
C SER A 596 -0.58 -7.57 -12.64
N ALA A 597 -1.21 -6.42 -12.84
CA ALA A 597 -0.79 -5.13 -12.34
C ALA A 597 -0.95 -5.04 -10.82
N ASP A 598 0.08 -4.53 -10.16
CA ASP A 598 0.05 -4.18 -8.74
C ASP A 598 1.06 -3.07 -8.45
N TRP A 599 0.77 -2.28 -7.41
CA TRP A 599 1.70 -1.30 -6.87
C TRP A 599 2.63 -1.98 -5.87
N VAL A 600 3.93 -1.80 -6.04
CA VAL A 600 4.94 -2.44 -5.19
C VAL A 600 4.87 -1.88 -3.77
N GLN A 601 4.72 -2.77 -2.79
CA GLN A 601 4.69 -2.45 -1.36
C GLN A 601 5.94 -2.92 -0.61
N GLU A 602 6.73 -3.80 -1.23
CA GLU A 602 8.04 -4.32 -0.82
C GLU A 602 9.08 -3.19 -0.73
N GLY A 603 9.12 -2.40 -1.82
CA GLY A 603 10.01 -1.27 -2.06
C GLY A 603 10.96 -1.52 -3.21
N ILE A 604 10.97 -0.58 -4.15
CA ILE A 604 11.69 -0.71 -5.41
C ILE A 604 13.19 -0.35 -5.30
N GLY A 605 13.67 0.06 -4.13
CA GLY A 605 15.08 0.36 -3.91
C GLY A 605 15.96 -0.84 -3.62
N TRP A 606 15.37 -1.96 -3.21
CA TRP A 606 16.10 -3.17 -2.83
C TRP A 606 16.31 -4.11 -4.01
N ASP A 607 17.55 -4.51 -4.26
CA ASP A 607 17.87 -5.52 -5.29
C ASP A 607 17.16 -6.84 -5.01
N GLU A 608 16.92 -7.15 -3.74
CA GLU A 608 16.14 -8.31 -3.30
C GLU A 608 14.74 -8.32 -3.90
N TYR A 609 14.09 -7.17 -4.07
CA TYR A 609 12.80 -7.14 -4.77
C TYR A 609 12.97 -7.47 -6.26
N TRP A 610 13.98 -6.91 -6.91
CA TRP A 610 14.11 -7.00 -8.36
C TRP A 610 14.54 -8.37 -8.88
N CYS A 611 15.16 -9.21 -8.07
CA CYS A 611 15.42 -10.57 -8.50
C CYS A 611 14.21 -11.50 -8.33
N THR A 612 13.12 -11.04 -7.69
CA THR A 612 11.83 -11.75 -7.76
C THR A 612 11.05 -11.38 -9.03
N VAL A 613 11.46 -10.33 -9.73
CA VAL A 613 10.84 -9.86 -10.97
C VAL A 613 11.50 -10.58 -12.14
N GLU A 614 10.72 -11.25 -12.98
CA GLU A 614 11.23 -11.90 -14.19
C GLU A 614 11.80 -10.87 -15.17
N ASP A 615 12.88 -11.25 -15.86
CA ASP A 615 13.44 -10.42 -16.95
C ASP A 615 12.47 -10.37 -18.13
N LEU A 616 12.50 -9.26 -18.86
CA LEU A 616 11.86 -9.17 -20.16
C LEU A 616 12.55 -10.17 -21.09
N ILE A 617 11.77 -11.10 -21.65
CA ILE A 617 12.27 -12.05 -22.64
C ILE A 617 12.79 -11.23 -23.82
N SER A 618 14.10 -11.29 -24.08
CA SER A 618 14.65 -10.73 -25.31
C SER A 618 14.00 -11.48 -26.47
N SER A 619 13.18 -10.79 -27.27
CA SER A 619 12.78 -11.29 -28.57
C SER A 619 14.05 -11.38 -29.42
N SER A 620 14.68 -12.55 -29.45
CA SER A 620 15.75 -12.90 -30.37
C SER A 620 15.24 -12.98 -31.79
#